data_AF-A0A9X5YWE4-F1
#
_entry.id   AF-A0A9X5YWE4-F1
#
_cell.length_a   1.000
_cell.length_b   1.000
_cell.length_c   1.000
_cell.angle_alpha   90.00
_cell.angle_beta   90.00
_cell.angle_gamma   90.00
#
_symmetry.space_group_name_H-M   'P 1'
#
loop_
_entity.id
_entity.type
_entity.pdbx_description
1 polymer ?
#
loop_
_entity_poly.entity_id
_entity_poly.type
_entity_poly.pdbx_seq_one_letter_code
_entity_poly.pdbx_strand_id
1 'polypeptide(L)'
;MPLVALFVATTAAGCGGGVSAIPTSGQDTPTGSGGPFSTRLVVPDAPIVQGTTVEARLEVTNHTGEPRDLAPPGTCKQKWGLGLRGATAEAAPYVTLLCERGPLVIPAGTTRFPLSIRASYTACSQSTPAPTANPSSPLCGPGNTMPLLPAGDYEARVYGLSGIPEPAPVTVHLVPR
;
A
#
# COMPACT_ATOMS: atom_id res chain seq x y z
N MET A 1 -32.89 -62.61 -28.95
CA MET A 1 -34.06 -61.91 -28.37
C MET A 1 -33.63 -61.31 -27.03
N PRO A 2 -33.86 -60.02 -26.80
CA PRO A 2 -33.17 -59.22 -25.78
C PRO A 2 -33.94 -59.17 -24.45
N LEU A 3 -33.27 -58.87 -23.34
CA LEU A 3 -33.87 -58.07 -22.28
C LEU A 3 -32.81 -57.22 -21.57
N VAL A 4 -33.15 -55.94 -21.47
CA VAL A 4 -32.44 -54.81 -20.89
C VAL A 4 -32.93 -54.59 -19.45
N ALA A 5 -32.05 -54.27 -18.50
CA ALA A 5 -32.36 -53.52 -17.27
C ALA A 5 -31.03 -53.02 -16.64
N LEU A 6 -30.65 -51.74 -16.73
CA LEU A 6 -31.12 -50.49 -16.10
C LEU A 6 -30.24 -50.10 -14.89
N PHE A 7 -29.65 -48.91 -15.02
CA PHE A 7 -28.74 -48.17 -14.14
C PHE A 7 -29.33 -47.84 -12.76
N VAL A 8 -28.46 -47.73 -11.73
CA VAL A 8 -28.40 -46.53 -10.86
C VAL A 8 -26.95 -46.28 -10.44
N ALA A 9 -26.39 -45.12 -10.82
CA ALA A 9 -25.13 -44.60 -10.34
C ALA A 9 -25.41 -43.49 -9.32
N THR A 10 -24.89 -43.61 -8.10
CA THR A 10 -24.97 -42.57 -7.06
C THR A 10 -23.71 -41.72 -7.11
N THR A 11 -23.77 -40.57 -7.78
CA THR A 11 -22.77 -39.51 -7.66
C THR A 11 -23.13 -38.60 -6.49
N ALA A 12 -22.33 -38.65 -5.42
CA ALA A 12 -22.41 -37.69 -4.33
C ALA A 12 -21.79 -36.35 -4.78
N ALA A 13 -22.63 -35.35 -5.03
CA ALA A 13 -22.20 -33.97 -5.24
C ALA A 13 -21.88 -33.34 -3.87
N GLY A 14 -20.61 -33.31 -3.49
CA GLY A 14 -20.12 -32.49 -2.39
C GLY A 14 -19.93 -31.05 -2.86
N CYS A 15 -20.85 -30.15 -2.51
CA CYS A 15 -20.67 -28.72 -2.65
C CYS A 15 -19.62 -28.23 -1.64
N GLY A 16 -18.34 -28.30 -2.01
CA GLY A 16 -17.28 -27.57 -1.31
C GLY A 16 -17.43 -26.09 -1.61
N GLY A 17 -17.94 -25.33 -0.63
CA GLY A 17 -18.00 -23.88 -0.67
C GLY A 17 -16.59 -23.30 -0.78
N GLY A 18 -16.18 -22.97 -2.00
CA GLY A 18 -15.02 -22.11 -2.22
C GLY A 18 -15.38 -20.71 -1.75
N VAL A 19 -14.78 -20.28 -0.65
CA VAL A 19 -14.77 -18.87 -0.27
C VAL A 19 -13.90 -18.17 -1.32
N SER A 20 -14.52 -17.69 -2.40
CA SER A 20 -13.87 -16.77 -3.31
C SER A 20 -13.52 -15.52 -2.52
N ALA A 21 -12.24 -15.36 -2.21
CA ALA A 21 -11.72 -14.06 -1.81
C ALA A 21 -12.11 -13.07 -2.90
N ILE A 22 -12.93 -12.07 -2.55
CA ILE A 22 -13.26 -10.98 -3.45
C ILE A 22 -11.91 -10.35 -3.84
N PRO A 23 -11.54 -10.31 -5.13
CA PRO A 23 -10.40 -9.52 -5.53
C PRO A 23 -10.70 -8.08 -5.16
N THR A 24 -9.97 -7.53 -4.19
CA THR A 24 -9.98 -6.09 -3.91
C THR A 24 -9.50 -5.41 -5.19
N SER A 25 -10.43 -4.80 -5.92
CA SER A 25 -10.09 -3.98 -7.09
C SER A 25 -9.17 -2.87 -6.60
N GLY A 26 -7.94 -2.86 -7.11
CA GLY A 26 -6.96 -1.85 -6.80
C GLY A 26 -6.84 -0.88 -7.96
N GLN A 27 -6.75 0.42 -7.66
CA GLN A 27 -6.38 1.38 -8.67
C GLN A 27 -4.90 1.18 -9.03
N ASP A 28 -4.69 1.10 -10.33
CA ASP A 28 -3.52 0.52 -10.95
C ASP A 28 -2.74 1.66 -11.64
N THR A 29 -1.56 2.02 -11.13
CA THR A 29 -0.84 3.22 -11.60
C THR A 29 0.14 2.99 -12.76
N PRO A 30 0.54 4.08 -13.45
CA PRO A 30 1.68 4.08 -14.35
C PRO A 30 2.96 3.62 -13.64
N THR A 31 3.72 2.80 -14.34
CA THR A 31 4.93 2.18 -13.83
C THR A 31 6.09 3.16 -13.79
N GLY A 32 6.72 3.32 -12.63
CA GLY A 32 8.05 3.94 -12.54
C GLY A 32 9.07 3.00 -13.17
N SER A 33 9.89 3.48 -14.11
CA SER A 33 10.88 2.66 -14.81
C SER A 33 12.27 3.26 -14.68
N GLY A 34 13.25 2.44 -14.31
CA GLY A 34 14.63 2.87 -14.13
C GLY A 34 15.56 1.70 -13.90
N GLY A 35 16.61 1.59 -14.74
CA GLY A 35 17.56 0.49 -14.67
C GLY A 35 16.89 -0.88 -14.85
N PRO A 36 17.27 -1.91 -14.07
CA PRO A 36 16.70 -3.25 -14.20
C PRO A 36 15.32 -3.43 -13.56
N PHE A 37 14.78 -2.39 -12.92
CA PHE A 37 13.56 -2.48 -12.13
C PHE A 37 12.45 -1.60 -12.69
N SER A 38 11.23 -2.04 -12.41
CA SER A 38 10.01 -1.25 -12.57
C SER A 38 9.20 -1.31 -11.29
N THR A 39 8.54 -0.22 -10.92
CA THR A 39 7.75 -0.14 -9.70
C THR A 39 6.35 0.38 -9.96
N ARG A 40 5.40 -0.07 -9.14
CA ARG A 40 4.00 0.31 -9.24
C ARG A 40 3.36 0.34 -7.86
N LEU A 41 2.65 1.42 -7.56
CA LEU A 41 1.88 1.53 -6.33
C LEU A 41 0.42 1.14 -6.63
N VAL A 42 -0.08 0.13 -5.91
CA VAL A 42 -1.48 -0.29 -5.99
C VAL A 42 -2.17 0.08 -4.69
N VAL A 43 -3.25 0.86 -4.81
CA VAL A 43 -4.06 1.37 -3.70
C VAL A 43 -5.51 0.90 -3.87
N PRO A 44 -6.35 0.92 -2.82
CA PRO A 44 -7.76 0.56 -2.94
C PRO A 44 -8.49 1.49 -3.92
N ASP A 45 -9.39 0.92 -4.74
CA ASP A 45 -10.27 1.67 -5.65
C ASP A 45 -11.53 2.21 -4.95
N ALA A 46 -11.43 2.46 -3.64
CA ALA A 46 -12.54 2.90 -2.80
C ALA A 46 -12.14 4.16 -2.02
N PRO A 47 -13.10 5.08 -1.75
CA PRO A 47 -12.84 6.21 -0.89
C PRO A 47 -12.32 5.77 0.49
N ILE A 48 -11.31 6.49 0.99
CA ILE A 48 -10.67 6.19 2.27
C ILE A 48 -11.34 7.04 3.35
N VAL A 49 -11.90 6.41 4.37
CA VAL A 49 -12.51 7.12 5.49
C VAL A 49 -11.43 7.78 6.35
N GLN A 50 -11.61 9.06 6.70
CA GLN A 50 -10.70 9.78 7.60
C GLN A 50 -10.43 9.01 8.91
N GLY A 51 -9.17 9.02 9.35
CA GLY A 51 -8.75 8.36 10.57
C GLY A 51 -8.56 6.85 10.46
N THR A 52 -8.83 6.25 9.31
CA THR A 52 -8.62 4.80 9.09
C THR A 52 -7.23 4.48 8.56
N THR A 53 -6.88 3.20 8.63
CA THR A 53 -5.73 2.63 7.92
C THR A 53 -6.25 1.64 6.90
N VAL A 54 -5.78 1.77 5.66
CA VAL A 54 -6.15 0.87 4.56
C VAL A 54 -4.90 0.22 3.96
N GLU A 55 -5.05 -1.00 3.49
CA GLU A 55 -3.95 -1.75 2.86
C GLU A 55 -3.63 -1.19 1.48
N ALA A 56 -2.35 -1.14 1.17
CA ALA A 56 -1.81 -0.83 -0.16
C ALA A 56 -0.64 -1.77 -0.43
N ARG A 57 -0.09 -1.75 -1.64
CA ARG A 57 1.07 -2.57 -1.98
C ARG A 57 1.95 -1.91 -3.02
N LEU A 58 3.25 -2.07 -2.85
CA LEU A 58 4.25 -1.75 -3.87
C LEU A 58 4.58 -3.03 -4.64
N GLU A 59 4.37 -3.01 -5.94
CA GLU A 59 4.90 -4.03 -6.85
C GLU A 59 6.25 -3.58 -7.38
N VAL A 60 7.24 -4.47 -7.32
CA VAL A 60 8.58 -4.27 -7.87
C VAL A 60 8.84 -5.40 -8.86
N THR A 61 9.04 -5.07 -10.12
CA THR A 61 9.39 -6.03 -11.17
C THR A 61 10.87 -5.94 -11.48
N ASN A 62 11.58 -7.05 -11.32
CA ASN A 62 12.97 -7.22 -11.72
C ASN A 62 13.05 -7.88 -13.10
N HIS A 63 13.64 -7.17 -14.06
CA HIS A 63 13.74 -7.59 -15.46
C HIS A 63 15.05 -8.29 -15.81
N THR A 64 15.97 -8.54 -14.86
CA THR A 64 17.29 -9.10 -15.19
C THR A 64 17.32 -10.62 -15.39
N GLY A 65 16.23 -11.33 -15.10
CA GLY A 65 16.21 -12.81 -15.14
C GLY A 65 16.92 -13.51 -13.98
N GLU A 66 17.49 -12.76 -13.02
CA GLU A 66 18.19 -13.27 -11.85
C GLU A 66 17.86 -12.44 -10.60
N PRO A 67 17.93 -13.01 -9.38
CA PRO A 67 17.71 -12.26 -8.15
C PRO A 67 18.71 -11.11 -7.97
N ARG A 68 18.24 -10.00 -7.41
CA ARG A 68 19.06 -8.82 -7.10
C ARG A 68 18.90 -8.40 -5.65
N ASP A 69 20.02 -8.20 -4.96
CA ASP A 69 20.00 -7.66 -3.61
C ASP A 69 19.95 -6.13 -3.65
N LEU A 70 18.94 -5.56 -2.98
CA LEU A 70 18.77 -4.12 -2.78
C LEU A 70 19.35 -3.63 -1.45
N ALA A 71 19.86 -4.52 -0.60
CA ALA A 71 20.53 -4.14 0.64
C ALA A 71 22.02 -3.84 0.38
N PRO A 72 22.52 -2.62 0.64
CA PRO A 72 23.95 -2.40 0.76
C PRO A 72 24.53 -3.30 1.85
N PRO A 73 25.70 -3.94 1.65
CA PRO A 73 26.32 -4.80 2.64
C PRO A 73 26.46 -4.10 4.00
N GLY A 74 26.01 -4.75 5.08
CA GLY A 74 26.14 -4.22 6.46
C GLY A 74 25.12 -3.14 6.86
N THR A 75 24.08 -2.90 6.07
CA THR A 75 23.03 -1.91 6.38
C THR A 75 21.70 -2.56 6.79
N CYS A 76 20.87 -1.83 7.54
CA CYS A 76 19.46 -2.17 7.76
C CYS A 76 18.72 -2.21 6.43
N LYS A 77 17.73 -3.13 6.26
CA LYS A 77 16.77 -3.03 5.16
C LYS A 77 16.16 -1.63 5.11
N GLN A 78 15.93 -1.20 3.88
CA GLN A 78 15.32 0.07 3.55
C GLN A 78 13.97 0.24 4.24
N LYS A 79 13.75 1.39 4.86
CA LYS A 79 12.44 1.76 5.40
C LYS A 79 11.62 2.39 4.28
N TRP A 80 10.69 1.64 3.73
CA TRP A 80 9.71 2.20 2.81
C TRP A 80 8.46 2.62 3.57
N GLY A 81 7.94 3.79 3.22
CA GLY A 81 6.72 4.32 3.81
C GLY A 81 5.78 4.83 2.73
N LEU A 82 4.51 4.92 3.10
CA LEU A 82 3.47 5.48 2.23
C LEU A 82 2.84 6.68 2.93
N GLY A 83 2.91 7.84 2.29
CA GLY A 83 2.35 9.11 2.78
C GLY A 83 1.26 9.65 1.86
N LEU A 84 0.49 10.61 2.36
CA LEU A 84 -0.57 11.31 1.61
C LEU A 84 -0.21 12.77 1.49
N ARG A 85 -0.25 13.32 0.27
CA ARG A 85 0.00 14.75 0.02
C ARG A 85 -1.20 15.38 -0.69
N GLY A 86 -1.87 16.30 -0.01
CA GLY A 86 -2.94 17.12 -0.56
C GLY A 86 -2.46 18.54 -0.86
N ALA A 87 -3.37 19.38 -1.36
CA ALA A 87 -3.06 20.77 -1.70
C ALA A 87 -2.66 21.62 -0.48
N THR A 88 -3.25 21.32 0.69
CA THR A 88 -3.10 22.12 1.92
C THR A 88 -2.73 21.30 3.15
N ALA A 89 -2.61 19.97 3.02
CA ALA A 89 -2.36 19.04 4.11
C ALA A 89 -1.46 17.90 3.66
N GLU A 90 -0.60 17.41 4.55
CA GLU A 90 0.26 16.26 4.28
C GLU A 90 0.24 15.30 5.48
N ALA A 91 0.13 14.00 5.20
CA ALA A 91 0.30 12.96 6.20
C ALA A 91 1.69 12.37 6.02
N ALA A 92 2.52 12.49 7.06
CA ALA A 92 3.87 11.93 7.04
C ALA A 92 3.81 10.42 6.73
N PRO A 93 4.83 9.88 6.04
CA PRO A 93 4.81 8.49 5.62
C PRO A 93 4.64 7.53 6.79
N TYR A 94 3.68 6.63 6.67
CA TYR A 94 3.55 5.51 7.59
C TYR A 94 4.51 4.41 7.16
N VAL A 95 5.55 4.17 7.95
CA VAL A 95 6.57 3.15 7.68
C VAL A 95 6.11 1.82 8.27
N THR A 96 5.76 0.87 7.40
CA THR A 96 5.35 -0.48 7.80
C THR A 96 6.52 -1.46 7.85
N LEU A 97 7.62 -1.18 7.13
CA LEU A 97 8.80 -2.04 7.08
C LEU A 97 9.89 -1.50 8.03
N LEU A 98 9.98 -2.09 9.22
CA LEU A 98 10.97 -1.74 10.25
C LEU A 98 12.23 -2.59 10.05
N CYS A 99 13.42 -1.94 10.09
CA CYS A 99 14.76 -2.51 9.85
C CYS A 99 14.86 -4.03 10.07
N GLU A 100 14.81 -4.79 8.97
CA GLU A 100 15.23 -6.18 8.96
C GLU A 100 16.74 -6.25 8.70
N ARG A 101 17.44 -7.19 9.32
CA ARG A 101 18.90 -7.35 9.20
C ARG A 101 19.35 -8.30 8.07
N GLY A 102 18.41 -8.93 7.37
CA GLY A 102 18.69 -9.80 6.23
C GLY A 102 18.78 -9.04 4.91
N PRO A 103 19.33 -9.65 3.83
CA PRO A 103 19.38 -9.04 2.51
C PRO A 103 17.96 -8.79 1.96
N LEU A 104 17.77 -7.73 1.18
CA LEU A 104 16.52 -7.42 0.49
C LEU A 104 16.63 -7.92 -0.95
N VAL A 105 16.45 -9.22 -1.13
CA VAL A 105 16.57 -9.85 -2.44
C VAL A 105 15.24 -9.75 -3.19
N ILE A 106 15.27 -9.13 -4.38
CA ILE A 106 14.17 -9.12 -5.33
C ILE A 106 14.40 -10.24 -6.35
N PRO A 107 13.63 -11.34 -6.31
CA PRO A 107 13.70 -12.37 -7.35
C PRO A 107 13.35 -11.79 -8.72
N ALA A 108 13.73 -12.50 -9.79
CA ALA A 108 13.27 -12.16 -11.14
C ALA A 108 11.74 -12.18 -11.21
N GLY A 109 11.16 -11.26 -11.99
CA GLY A 109 9.71 -11.06 -12.06
C GLY A 109 9.19 -10.10 -10.98
N THR A 110 7.89 -10.19 -10.69
CA THR A 110 7.20 -9.23 -9.81
C THR A 110 7.14 -9.72 -8.37
N THR A 111 7.67 -8.90 -7.46
CA THR A 111 7.54 -9.05 -6.01
C THR A 111 6.55 -8.03 -5.46
N ARG A 112 5.76 -8.40 -4.46
CA ARG A 112 4.74 -7.55 -3.84
C ARG A 112 5.10 -7.26 -2.39
N PHE A 113 5.16 -5.98 -2.04
CA PHE A 113 5.46 -5.52 -0.70
C PHE A 113 4.23 -4.87 -0.07
N PRO A 114 3.76 -5.35 1.09
CA PRO A 114 2.63 -4.74 1.78
C PRO A 114 3.01 -3.35 2.30
N LEU A 115 2.16 -2.38 2.04
CA LEU A 115 2.20 -1.02 2.57
C LEU A 115 0.85 -0.69 3.21
N SER A 116 0.77 0.45 3.89
CA SER A 116 -0.51 0.92 4.41
C SER A 116 -0.62 2.43 4.29
N ILE A 117 -1.78 2.89 3.87
CA ILE A 117 -2.14 4.30 3.91
C ILE A 117 -2.77 4.57 5.27
N ARG A 118 -2.24 5.56 5.98
CA ARG A 118 -2.84 6.05 7.23
C ARG A 118 -3.51 7.40 6.95
N ALA A 119 -4.84 7.43 6.94
CA ALA A 119 -5.63 8.64 6.66
C ALA A 119 -5.74 9.57 7.89
N SER A 120 -4.63 9.76 8.61
CA SER A 120 -4.54 10.62 9.79
C SER A 120 -3.15 11.22 9.93
N TYR A 121 -3.05 12.38 10.57
CA TYR A 121 -1.79 12.92 11.02
C TYR A 121 -1.07 11.96 11.99
N THR A 122 0.27 12.01 11.99
CA THR A 122 1.12 11.24 12.90
C THR A 122 1.61 12.07 14.09
N ALA A 123 1.58 13.39 13.95
CA ALA A 123 1.96 14.35 14.97
C ALA A 123 1.08 15.60 14.86
N CYS A 124 0.92 16.31 15.98
CA CYS A 124 0.33 17.64 16.02
C CYS A 124 1.14 18.53 16.97
N SER A 125 1.11 19.84 16.76
CA SER A 125 1.77 20.85 17.57
C SER A 125 0.89 21.31 18.73
N GLN A 126 1.47 21.37 19.93
CA GLN A 126 0.86 22.02 21.09
C GLN A 126 1.16 23.53 21.13
N SER A 127 2.20 23.98 20.43
CA SER A 127 2.64 25.36 20.45
C SER A 127 1.75 26.22 19.56
N THR A 128 1.20 27.29 20.12
CA THR A 128 0.59 28.41 19.40
C THR A 128 1.57 29.58 19.27
N PRO A 129 1.69 30.20 18.09
CA PRO A 129 1.02 29.82 16.84
C PRO A 129 1.60 28.50 16.30
N ALA A 130 0.80 27.76 15.54
CA ALA A 130 1.30 26.60 14.78
C ALA A 130 2.54 27.05 13.99
N PRO A 131 3.58 26.23 13.83
CA PRO A 131 4.62 26.55 12.86
C PRO A 131 3.93 26.79 11.52
N THR A 132 3.95 28.02 11.04
CA THR A 132 3.11 28.59 9.97
C THR A 132 3.32 27.95 8.60
N ALA A 133 4.09 26.87 8.52
CA ALA A 133 4.52 26.25 7.28
C ALA A 133 4.63 24.71 7.32
N ASN A 134 4.19 24.01 8.39
CA ASN A 134 4.25 22.55 8.40
C ASN A 134 2.86 21.90 8.16
N PRO A 135 2.50 21.60 6.89
CA PRO A 135 1.24 20.92 6.56
C PRO A 135 1.14 19.51 7.14
N SER A 136 2.23 18.97 7.68
CA SER A 136 2.31 17.64 8.31
C SER A 136 2.19 17.67 9.84
N SER A 137 2.14 18.86 10.46
CA SER A 137 2.02 19.02 11.91
C SER A 137 1.01 20.13 12.25
N PRO A 138 -0.30 19.85 12.13
CA PRO A 138 -1.35 20.79 12.49
C PRO A 138 -1.41 21.03 14.00
N LEU A 139 -2.17 22.02 14.45
CA LEU A 139 -2.44 22.20 15.88
C LEU A 139 -3.24 21.02 16.44
N CYS A 140 -2.89 20.58 17.65
CA CYS A 140 -3.70 19.62 18.38
C CYS A 140 -5.05 20.25 18.77
N GLY A 141 -6.13 19.47 18.68
CA GLY A 141 -7.46 19.86 19.14
C GLY A 141 -7.56 19.87 20.68
N PRO A 142 -8.76 20.19 21.21
CA PRO A 142 -9.02 20.18 22.65
C PRO A 142 -8.61 18.85 23.29
N GLY A 143 -8.03 18.92 24.50
CA GLY A 143 -7.55 17.72 25.20
C GLY A 143 -6.35 17.04 24.54
N ASN A 144 -5.57 17.77 23.73
CA ASN A 144 -4.42 17.24 22.99
C ASN A 144 -4.81 16.16 21.95
N THR A 145 -5.98 16.31 21.36
CA THR A 145 -6.52 15.35 20.39
C THR A 145 -5.89 15.56 19.02
N MET A 146 -5.48 14.48 18.36
CA MET A 146 -4.98 14.55 16.98
C MET A 146 -6.12 14.99 16.04
N PRO A 147 -5.94 16.06 15.24
CA PRO A 147 -6.93 16.40 14.21
C PRO A 147 -6.99 15.32 13.12
N LEU A 148 -8.10 15.28 12.39
CA LEU A 148 -8.23 14.45 11.19
C LEU A 148 -7.63 15.17 9.98
N LEU A 149 -7.16 14.40 8.99
CA LEU A 149 -6.85 14.96 7.67
C LEU A 149 -8.14 15.52 7.06
N PRO A 150 -8.13 16.71 6.44
CA PRO A 150 -9.26 17.21 5.68
C PRO A 150 -9.72 16.23 4.59
N ALA A 151 -11.02 16.22 4.28
CA ALA A 151 -11.55 15.42 3.18
C ALA A 151 -11.12 16.03 1.83
N GLY A 152 -11.05 15.20 0.79
CA GLY A 152 -10.63 15.63 -0.55
C GLY A 152 -9.59 14.70 -1.17
N ASP A 153 -8.99 15.18 -2.26
CA ASP A 153 -8.04 14.40 -3.04
C ASP A 153 -6.61 14.54 -2.51
N TYR A 154 -5.92 13.40 -2.44
CA TYR A 154 -4.53 13.30 -2.00
C TYR A 154 -3.75 12.44 -2.99
N GLU A 155 -2.48 12.75 -3.17
CA GLU A 155 -1.53 11.87 -3.80
C GLU A 155 -0.93 10.91 -2.77
N ALA A 156 -1.16 9.62 -2.96
CA ALA A 156 -0.45 8.56 -2.28
C ALA A 156 0.95 8.40 -2.89
N ARG A 157 1.99 8.58 -2.06
CA ARG A 157 3.40 8.61 -2.47
C ARG A 157 4.24 7.65 -1.65
N VAL A 158 5.11 6.89 -2.32
CA VAL A 158 6.05 5.99 -1.65
C VAL A 158 7.35 6.74 -1.34
N TYR A 159 7.85 6.59 -0.13
CA TYR A 159 9.06 7.26 0.35
C TYR A 159 10.10 6.25 0.82
N GLY A 160 11.38 6.67 0.77
CA GLY A 160 12.50 5.87 1.28
C GLY A 160 13.00 4.79 0.33
N LEU A 161 12.59 4.83 -0.94
CA LEU A 161 13.08 3.94 -1.99
C LEU A 161 14.52 4.26 -2.38
N SER A 162 15.30 3.22 -2.65
CA SER A 162 16.70 3.28 -3.08
C SER A 162 17.00 2.03 -3.88
N GLY A 163 17.80 2.15 -4.94
CA GLY A 163 18.12 1.03 -5.82
C GLY A 163 16.96 0.57 -6.72
N ILE A 164 15.77 1.15 -6.59
CA ILE A 164 14.59 0.95 -7.45
C ILE A 164 13.94 2.29 -7.79
N PRO A 165 13.28 2.43 -8.96
CA PRO A 165 12.62 3.68 -9.34
C PRO A 165 11.43 4.00 -8.41
N GLU A 166 11.15 5.29 -8.22
CA GLU A 166 9.94 5.72 -7.51
C GLU A 166 8.71 5.45 -8.40
N PRO A 167 7.64 4.81 -7.88
CA PRO A 167 6.40 4.62 -8.63
C PRO A 167 5.70 5.96 -8.83
N ALA A 168 4.86 6.06 -9.87
CA ALA A 168 4.02 7.24 -10.04
C ALA A 168 3.07 7.40 -8.82
N PRO A 169 2.81 8.64 -8.35
CA PRO A 169 1.81 8.88 -7.32
C PRO A 169 0.42 8.40 -7.76
N VAL A 170 -0.39 7.93 -6.81
CA VAL A 170 -1.81 7.58 -7.06
C VAL A 170 -2.71 8.58 -6.39
N THR A 171 -3.69 9.12 -7.10
CA THR A 171 -4.75 9.91 -6.47
C THR A 171 -5.66 9.00 -5.65
N VAL A 172 -5.89 9.35 -4.38
CA VAL A 172 -6.88 8.73 -3.51
C VAL A 172 -7.82 9.80 -2.96
N HIS A 173 -9.07 9.42 -2.73
CA HIS A 173 -10.10 10.34 -2.22
C HIS A 173 -10.41 10.03 -0.75
N LEU A 174 -10.24 11.03 0.12
CA LEU A 174 -10.57 10.93 1.55
C LEU A 174 -11.99 11.45 1.82
N VAL A 175 -12.80 10.66 2.51
CA VAL A 175 -14.18 11.00 2.89
C VAL A 175 -14.33 11.17 4.41
N PRO A 176 -15.27 11.99 4.88
CA PRO A 176 -15.57 12.15 6.30
C PRO A 176 -15.88 10.82 6.99
N ARG A 177 -15.57 10.75 8.29
CA ARG A 177 -15.96 9.65 9.17
C ARG A 177 -17.42 9.76 9.62
#